data_AF-A0A5N5P1U3-F1
#
_entry.id   AF-A0A5N5P1U3-F1
#
_cell.length_a   1.000
_cell.length_b   1.000
_cell.length_c   1.000
_cell.angle_alpha   90.00
_cell.angle_beta   90.00
_cell.angle_gamma   90.00
#
_symmetry.space_group_name_H-M   'P 1'
#
loop_
_entity.id
_entity.type
_entity.pdbx_description
1 polymer ?
#
loop_
_entity_poly.entity_id
_entity_poly.type
_entity_poly.pdbx_seq_one_letter_code
_entity_poly.pdbx_strand_id
1 'polypeptide(L)'
;MESQERNMPFIKNLASSDRKLRTKSLESLRNFLSARQVASSLSTLDILKLWKGLFYALWMCDRPLPQQALAQDLADLIYVLPENNNKTEVVETWLRGFWATMAREWTGIDVLRLEKFLLLVRRVLGASLAWMKVREQEGEGKDGGKKRKSSGKEKKQKGKWDAKKVDAVVGVLADYPFVLEEDAQPRKLDGEEADEEEEEEKDEAEVKLTPAFVPVGLKLHVLDIWVDEAEKVGLLEDEDEEAKDIVRRITEIVDGLEKSTVSPGVRIRAKQSLLDDRLPFTNIAGSDAGSE
;
A
#
# COMPACT_ATOMS: atom_id res chain seq x y z
N MET A 1 -19.74 1.41 22.66
CA MET A 1 -19.67 -0.06 22.78
C MET A 1 -18.21 -0.37 22.99
N GLU A 2 -17.82 -0.85 24.17
CA GLU A 2 -16.44 -1.29 24.45
C GLU A 2 -15.93 -2.13 23.27
N SER A 3 -14.82 -1.71 22.69
CA SER A 3 -14.04 -2.47 21.72
C SER A 3 -13.51 -3.71 22.45
N GLN A 4 -14.32 -4.77 22.47
CA GLN A 4 -13.89 -6.07 22.98
C GLN A 4 -12.54 -6.40 22.34
N GLU A 5 -11.48 -6.50 23.14
CA GLU A 5 -10.16 -6.86 22.66
C GLU A 5 -10.28 -8.17 21.89
N ARG A 6 -10.09 -8.09 20.57
CA ARG A 6 -10.09 -9.29 19.74
C ARG A 6 -8.87 -10.11 20.08
N ASN A 7 -9.12 -11.31 20.58
CA ASN A 7 -8.06 -12.24 20.91
C ASN A 7 -7.38 -12.75 19.62
N MET A 8 -6.22 -12.18 19.31
CA MET A 8 -5.35 -12.57 18.19
C MET A 8 -4.04 -13.17 18.73
N PRO A 9 -4.08 -14.39 19.32
CA PRO A 9 -2.95 -14.94 20.08
C PRO A 9 -1.72 -15.23 19.21
N PHE A 10 -1.91 -15.38 17.90
CA PHE A 10 -0.84 -15.62 16.93
C PHE A 10 0.07 -14.40 16.71
N ILE A 11 -0.36 -13.17 17.04
CA ILE A 11 0.45 -11.96 16.83
C ILE A 11 1.77 -12.03 17.60
N LYS A 12 1.72 -12.44 18.88
CA LYS A 12 2.93 -12.56 19.72
C LYS A 12 3.91 -13.57 19.14
N ASN A 13 3.40 -14.62 18.52
CA ASN A 13 4.19 -15.69 17.94
C ASN A 13 4.83 -15.31 16.59
N LEU A 14 4.34 -14.27 15.89
CA LEU A 14 4.98 -13.72 14.69
C LEU A 14 6.37 -13.14 14.99
N ALA A 15 6.59 -12.61 16.20
CA ALA A 15 7.87 -12.07 16.66
C ALA A 15 8.74 -13.12 17.40
N SER A 16 8.33 -14.39 17.45
CA SER A 16 9.10 -15.43 18.15
C SER A 16 10.47 -15.66 17.51
N SER A 17 11.48 -16.02 18.30
CA SER A 17 12.77 -16.46 17.80
C SER A 17 12.69 -17.81 17.07
N ASP A 18 11.70 -18.66 17.38
CA ASP A 18 11.49 -19.94 16.71
C ASP A 18 10.85 -19.74 15.33
N ARG A 19 11.62 -20.07 14.28
CA ARG A 19 11.16 -20.03 12.88
C ARG A 19 9.89 -20.85 12.66
N LYS A 20 9.79 -22.06 13.24
CA LYS A 20 8.62 -22.93 13.02
C LYS A 20 7.36 -22.30 13.61
N LEU A 21 7.49 -21.66 14.77
CA LEU A 21 6.39 -20.98 15.42
C LEU A 21 5.93 -19.74 14.62
N ARG A 22 6.87 -18.97 14.06
CA ARG A 22 6.55 -17.86 13.14
C ARG A 22 5.80 -18.34 11.89
N THR A 23 6.27 -19.39 11.23
CA THR A 23 5.63 -19.94 10.02
C THR A 23 4.20 -20.39 10.30
N LYS A 24 3.96 -21.14 11.39
CA LYS A 24 2.60 -21.55 11.79
C LYS A 24 1.69 -20.37 12.10
N SER A 25 2.25 -19.30 12.66
CA SER A 25 1.50 -18.08 12.99
C SER A 25 1.13 -17.29 11.75
N LEU A 26 1.99 -17.26 10.73
CA LEU A 26 1.66 -16.68 9.42
C LEU A 26 0.56 -17.48 8.69
N GLU A 27 0.58 -18.81 8.77
CA GLU A 27 -0.50 -19.65 8.24
C GLU A 27 -1.82 -19.39 8.98
N SER A 28 -1.77 -19.27 10.31
CA SER A 28 -2.93 -18.91 11.13
C SER A 28 -3.48 -17.52 10.79
N LEU A 29 -2.61 -16.55 10.56
CA LEU A 29 -2.97 -15.21 10.10
C LEU A 29 -3.68 -15.26 8.75
N ARG A 30 -3.14 -16.03 7.78
CA ARG A 30 -3.77 -16.17 6.46
C ARG A 30 -5.19 -16.73 6.56
N ASN A 31 -5.38 -17.77 7.36
CA ASN A 31 -6.70 -18.33 7.61
C ASN A 31 -7.64 -17.31 8.27
N PHE A 32 -7.13 -16.56 9.25
CA PHE A 32 -7.86 -15.50 9.93
C PHE A 32 -8.30 -14.38 8.98
N LEU A 33 -7.41 -13.90 8.10
CA LEU A 33 -7.71 -12.85 7.13
C LEU A 33 -8.65 -13.33 6.00
N SER A 34 -8.61 -14.62 5.65
CA SER A 34 -9.51 -15.21 4.64
C SER A 34 -10.97 -15.30 5.12
N ALA A 35 -11.19 -15.32 6.44
CA ALA A 35 -12.52 -15.41 7.03
C ALA A 35 -13.25 -14.07 6.87
N ARG A 36 -14.11 -13.96 5.85
CA ARG A 36 -14.81 -12.72 5.46
C ARG A 36 -15.41 -11.93 6.61
N GLN A 37 -16.13 -12.61 7.51
CA GLN A 37 -16.81 -11.98 8.64
C GLN A 37 -15.82 -11.33 9.62
N VAL A 38 -14.64 -11.94 9.76
CA VAL A 38 -13.58 -11.44 10.63
C VAL A 38 -12.91 -10.24 9.96
N ALA A 39 -12.38 -10.42 8.76
CA ALA A 39 -11.63 -9.38 8.06
C ALA A 39 -12.44 -8.11 7.77
N SER A 40 -13.73 -8.25 7.43
CA SER A 40 -14.63 -7.09 7.21
C SER A 40 -14.95 -6.29 8.47
N SER A 41 -14.62 -6.83 9.65
CA SER A 41 -14.89 -6.19 10.93
C SER A 41 -13.63 -5.66 11.61
N LEU A 42 -12.43 -5.86 11.02
CA LEU A 42 -11.14 -5.43 11.58
C LEU A 42 -11.11 -3.92 11.82
N SER A 43 -10.81 -3.54 13.06
CA SER A 43 -10.59 -2.14 13.39
C SER A 43 -9.23 -1.67 12.89
N THR A 44 -9.04 -0.35 12.80
CA THR A 44 -7.74 0.26 12.56
C THR A 44 -6.67 -0.28 13.54
N LEU A 45 -7.01 -0.37 14.82
CA LEU A 45 -6.10 -0.85 15.86
C LEU A 45 -5.72 -2.32 15.64
N ASP A 46 -6.66 -3.16 15.24
CA ASP A 46 -6.39 -4.57 14.91
C ASP A 46 -5.35 -4.67 13.78
N ILE A 47 -5.54 -3.89 12.72
CA ILE A 47 -4.64 -3.86 11.57
C ILE A 47 -3.24 -3.36 11.96
N LEU A 48 -3.14 -2.35 12.81
CA LEU A 48 -1.86 -1.86 13.32
C LEU A 48 -1.15 -2.91 14.20
N LYS A 49 -1.89 -3.62 15.06
CA LYS A 49 -1.35 -4.74 15.86
C LYS A 49 -0.82 -5.87 14.95
N LEU A 50 -1.56 -6.20 13.89
CA LEU A 50 -1.19 -7.21 12.90
C LEU A 50 0.09 -6.81 12.14
N TRP A 51 0.14 -5.62 11.56
CA TRP A 51 1.31 -5.14 10.81
C TRP A 51 2.54 -4.99 11.68
N LYS A 52 2.40 -4.59 12.95
CA LYS A 52 3.51 -4.62 13.91
C LYS A 52 4.06 -6.04 14.09
N GLY A 53 3.19 -7.04 14.25
CA GLY A 53 3.59 -8.45 14.30
C GLY A 53 4.32 -8.91 13.03
N LEU A 54 3.81 -8.55 11.85
CA LEU A 54 4.42 -8.87 10.55
C LEU A 54 5.78 -8.20 10.35
N PHE A 55 5.91 -6.94 10.77
CA PHE A 55 7.18 -6.21 10.77
C PHE A 55 8.25 -6.97 11.57
N TYR A 56 7.93 -7.39 12.79
CA TYR A 56 8.85 -8.16 13.62
C TYR A 56 9.09 -9.59 13.10
N ALA A 57 8.15 -10.19 12.37
CA ALA A 57 8.39 -11.47 11.69
C ALA A 57 9.51 -11.35 10.64
N LEU A 58 9.53 -10.26 9.86
CA LEU A 58 10.60 -9.97 8.92
C LEU A 58 11.88 -9.52 9.63
N TRP A 59 11.76 -8.75 10.72
CA TRP A 59 12.89 -8.37 11.57
C TRP A 59 13.71 -9.58 12.04
N MET A 60 13.03 -10.65 12.47
CA MET A 60 13.64 -11.90 12.95
C MET A 60 14.06 -12.87 11.82
N CYS A 61 13.91 -12.47 10.56
CA CYS A 61 14.33 -13.26 9.41
C CYS A 61 15.73 -12.83 8.95
N ASP A 62 16.75 -13.68 9.18
CA ASP A 62 18.16 -13.34 8.94
C ASP A 62 18.76 -13.99 7.67
N ARG A 63 18.03 -14.91 7.03
CA ARG A 63 18.53 -15.63 5.85
C ARG A 63 18.01 -14.97 4.57
N PRO A 64 18.85 -14.72 3.55
CA PRO A 64 18.44 -13.97 2.34
C PRO A 64 17.24 -14.57 1.60
N LEU A 65 17.27 -15.86 1.25
CA LEU A 65 16.17 -16.49 0.51
C LEU A 65 14.85 -16.50 1.33
N PRO A 66 14.85 -16.84 2.63
CA PRO A 66 13.69 -16.65 3.48
C PRO A 66 13.20 -15.20 3.62
N GLN A 67 14.07 -14.19 3.60
CA GLN A 67 13.64 -12.79 3.61
C GLN A 67 12.88 -12.43 2.33
N GLN A 68 13.39 -12.85 1.17
CA GLN A 68 12.72 -12.62 -0.12
C GLN A 68 11.36 -13.30 -0.18
N ALA A 69 11.30 -14.58 0.22
CA ALA A 69 10.06 -15.34 0.28
C ALA A 69 9.06 -14.71 1.26
N LEU A 70 9.52 -14.30 2.45
CA LEU A 70 8.66 -13.66 3.44
C LEU A 70 8.14 -12.29 2.96
N ALA A 71 8.98 -11.47 2.33
CA ALA A 71 8.54 -10.18 1.77
C ALA A 71 7.45 -10.36 0.72
N GLN A 72 7.57 -11.39 -0.14
CA GLN A 72 6.52 -11.75 -1.09
C GLN A 72 5.26 -12.26 -0.37
N ASP A 73 5.41 -13.16 0.60
CA ASP A 73 4.31 -13.70 1.39
C ASP A 73 3.48 -12.62 2.08
N LEU A 74 4.14 -11.60 2.63
CA LEU A 74 3.50 -10.47 3.30
C LEU A 74 2.78 -9.56 2.30
N ALA A 75 3.38 -9.31 1.13
CA ALA A 75 2.74 -8.53 0.06
C ALA A 75 1.47 -9.23 -0.46
N ASP A 76 1.51 -10.55 -0.60
CA ASP A 76 0.39 -11.34 -1.13
C ASP A 76 -0.78 -11.47 -0.15
N LEU A 77 -0.65 -11.03 1.11
CA LEU A 77 -1.77 -10.97 2.06
C LEU A 77 -2.91 -10.08 1.57
N ILE A 78 -2.63 -9.10 0.70
CA ILE A 78 -3.67 -8.28 0.06
C ILE A 78 -4.71 -9.12 -0.69
N TYR A 79 -4.30 -10.23 -1.31
CA TYR A 79 -5.18 -11.10 -2.09
C TYR A 79 -5.95 -12.12 -1.24
N VAL A 80 -5.59 -12.25 0.05
CA VAL A 80 -6.29 -13.10 1.02
C VAL A 80 -7.49 -12.38 1.62
N LEU A 81 -7.46 -11.04 1.65
CA LEU A 81 -8.55 -10.23 2.19
C LEU A 81 -9.82 -10.36 1.34
N PRO A 82 -11.01 -10.38 1.97
CA PRO A 82 -12.26 -10.52 1.25
C PRO A 82 -12.54 -9.28 0.40
N GLU A 83 -12.77 -9.48 -0.89
CA GLU A 83 -13.36 -8.47 -1.77
C GLU A 83 -14.89 -8.64 -1.74
N ASN A 84 -15.59 -7.61 -1.25
CA ASN A 84 -17.04 -7.55 -1.39
C ASN A 84 -17.33 -6.84 -2.71
N ASN A 85 -18.34 -7.30 -3.47
CA ASN A 85 -18.76 -6.85 -4.82
C ASN A 85 -18.91 -5.32 -5.05
N ASN A 86 -18.58 -4.46 -4.08
CA ASN A 86 -18.44 -3.01 -4.24
C ASN A 86 -17.61 -2.29 -3.15
N LYS A 87 -16.93 -3.01 -2.24
CA LYS A 87 -16.21 -2.39 -1.11
C LYS A 87 -14.73 -2.79 -1.10
N THR A 88 -13.88 -1.80 -1.36
CA THR A 88 -12.42 -1.85 -1.29
C THR A 88 -11.87 -1.44 0.07
N GLU A 89 -12.74 -1.00 0.98
CA GLU A 89 -12.45 -0.43 2.30
C GLU A 89 -11.45 -1.27 3.11
N VAL A 90 -11.66 -2.58 3.23
CA VAL A 90 -10.79 -3.46 4.05
C VAL A 90 -9.36 -3.49 3.52
N VAL A 91 -9.19 -3.55 2.20
CA VAL A 91 -7.86 -3.56 1.56
C VAL A 91 -7.21 -2.19 1.70
N GLU A 92 -7.99 -1.12 1.52
CA GLU A 92 -7.49 0.24 1.74
C GLU A 92 -6.99 0.43 3.18
N THR A 93 -7.80 0.07 4.19
CA THR A 93 -7.39 0.14 5.60
C THR A 93 -6.18 -0.74 5.90
N TRP A 94 -6.10 -1.93 5.29
CA TRP A 94 -4.94 -2.82 5.40
C TRP A 94 -3.66 -2.17 4.86
N LEU A 95 -3.73 -1.53 3.69
CA LEU A 95 -2.60 -0.81 3.09
C LEU A 95 -2.21 0.42 3.91
N ARG A 96 -3.17 1.20 4.40
CA ARG A 96 -2.90 2.31 5.31
C ARG A 96 -2.19 1.84 6.58
N GLY A 97 -2.58 0.68 7.12
CA GLY A 97 -1.92 0.06 8.27
C GLY A 97 -0.47 -0.35 7.99
N PHE A 98 -0.18 -0.83 6.79
CA PHE A 98 1.18 -1.09 6.33
C PHE A 98 2.02 0.18 6.35
N TRP A 99 1.56 1.23 5.66
CA TRP A 99 2.31 2.47 5.52
C TRP A 99 2.47 3.21 6.86
N ALA A 100 1.46 3.19 7.74
CA ALA A 100 1.57 3.70 9.09
C ALA A 100 2.64 2.98 9.90
N THR A 101 2.68 1.65 9.80
CA THR A 101 3.69 0.84 10.49
C THR A 101 5.08 1.12 9.95
N MET A 102 5.24 1.15 8.62
CA MET A 102 6.53 1.47 8.00
C MET A 102 7.01 2.88 8.35
N ALA A 103 6.11 3.88 8.32
CA ALA A 103 6.44 5.25 8.68
C ALA A 103 6.89 5.39 10.14
N ARG A 104 6.21 4.70 11.08
CA ARG A 104 6.59 4.72 12.50
C ARG A 104 7.95 4.06 12.75
N GLU A 105 8.22 2.91 12.13
CA GLU A 105 9.39 2.09 12.46
C GLU A 105 10.64 2.45 11.61
N TRP A 106 10.49 3.20 10.51
CA TRP A 106 11.55 3.38 9.51
C TRP A 106 12.89 3.84 10.07
N THR A 107 12.87 4.86 10.95
CA THR A 107 14.09 5.44 11.54
C THR A 107 14.76 4.53 12.57
N GLY A 108 14.02 3.54 13.09
CA GLY A 108 14.55 2.51 14.00
C GLY A 108 15.19 1.32 13.27
N ILE A 109 15.10 1.24 11.94
CA ILE A 109 15.71 0.18 11.15
C ILE A 109 17.21 0.48 10.99
N ASP A 110 18.06 -0.38 11.55
CA ASP A 110 19.50 -0.27 11.35
C ASP A 110 19.93 -0.68 9.93
N VAL A 111 21.09 -0.19 9.52
CA VAL A 111 21.63 -0.35 8.15
C VAL A 111 21.73 -1.81 7.72
N LEU A 112 22.04 -2.74 8.64
CA LEU A 112 22.18 -4.16 8.32
C LEU A 112 20.83 -4.84 8.05
N ARG A 113 19.72 -4.25 8.51
CA ARG A 113 18.36 -4.76 8.29
C ARG A 113 17.61 -4.02 7.20
N LEU A 114 18.10 -2.86 6.76
CA LEU A 114 17.38 -1.99 5.84
C LEU A 114 17.00 -2.70 4.53
N GLU A 115 17.90 -3.47 3.93
CA GLU A 115 17.70 -4.11 2.61
C GLU A 115 16.39 -4.92 2.53
N LYS A 116 16.09 -5.77 3.52
CA LYS A 116 14.87 -6.60 3.50
C LYS A 116 13.60 -5.76 3.67
N PHE A 117 13.66 -4.62 4.35
CA PHE A 117 12.53 -3.70 4.47
C PHE A 117 12.35 -2.85 3.21
N LEU A 118 13.43 -2.46 2.52
CA LEU A 118 13.35 -1.88 1.17
C LEU A 118 12.65 -2.85 0.20
N LEU A 119 13.02 -4.14 0.26
CA LEU A 119 12.39 -5.18 -0.54
C LEU A 119 10.91 -5.36 -0.18
N LEU A 120 10.56 -5.35 1.11
CA LEU A 120 9.16 -5.45 1.55
C LEU A 120 8.32 -4.30 0.98
N VAL A 121 8.78 -3.05 1.10
CA VAL A 121 8.08 -1.88 0.53
C VAL A 121 7.89 -2.06 -0.97
N ARG A 122 8.92 -2.52 -1.68
CA ARG A 122 8.83 -2.78 -3.12
C ARG A 122 7.78 -3.85 -3.45
N ARG A 123 7.75 -4.97 -2.72
CA ARG A 123 6.76 -6.04 -2.95
C ARG A 123 5.34 -5.60 -2.63
N VAL A 124 5.13 -4.87 -1.53
CA VAL A 124 3.80 -4.37 -1.15
C VAL A 124 3.31 -3.32 -2.15
N LEU A 125 4.17 -2.40 -2.60
CA LEU A 125 3.82 -1.43 -3.64
C LEU A 125 3.41 -2.15 -4.95
N GLY A 126 4.25 -3.07 -5.44
CA GLY A 126 3.95 -3.82 -6.65
C GLY A 126 2.67 -4.65 -6.56
N ALA A 127 2.40 -5.29 -5.41
CA ALA A 127 1.16 -6.01 -5.17
C ALA A 127 -0.06 -5.07 -5.12
N SER A 128 0.09 -3.86 -4.54
CA SER A 128 -0.97 -2.84 -4.50
C SER A 128 -1.33 -2.37 -5.91
N LEU A 129 -0.33 -2.07 -6.74
CA LEU A 129 -0.54 -1.65 -8.12
C LEU A 129 -1.17 -2.78 -8.97
N ALA A 130 -0.70 -4.01 -8.79
CA ALA A 130 -1.26 -5.18 -9.48
C ALA A 130 -2.73 -5.44 -9.07
N TRP A 131 -3.05 -5.22 -7.79
CA TRP A 131 -4.40 -5.38 -7.26
C TRP A 131 -5.43 -4.43 -7.88
N MET A 132 -5.01 -3.29 -8.45
CA MET A 132 -5.88 -2.36 -9.17
C MET A 132 -6.54 -2.96 -10.42
N LYS A 133 -6.01 -4.06 -10.97
CA LYS A 133 -6.58 -4.72 -12.15
C LYS A 133 -7.94 -5.35 -11.83
N VAL A 134 -8.83 -5.35 -12.82
CA VAL A 134 -10.09 -6.10 -12.73
C VAL A 134 -9.75 -7.59 -12.63
N ARG A 135 -10.28 -8.26 -11.61
CA ARG A 135 -10.14 -9.70 -11.47
C ARG A 135 -10.91 -10.38 -12.60
N GLU A 136 -10.21 -11.14 -13.44
CA GLU A 136 -10.87 -12.07 -14.35
C GLU A 136 -11.64 -13.07 -13.48
N GLN A 137 -12.96 -13.04 -13.56
CA GLN A 137 -13.74 -14.13 -12.99
C GLN A 137 -13.51 -15.34 -13.89
N GLU A 138 -12.71 -16.30 -13.41
CA GLU A 138 -12.73 -17.65 -13.97
C GLU A 138 -14.19 -18.09 -13.99
N GLY A 139 -14.74 -18.21 -15.20
CA GLY A 139 -16.16 -18.47 -15.38
C GLY A 139 -16.56 -19.73 -14.64
N GLU A 140 -17.60 -19.61 -13.81
CA GLU A 140 -18.34 -20.77 -13.31
C GLU A 140 -18.66 -21.68 -14.51
N GLY A 141 -18.01 -22.85 -14.53
CA GLY A 141 -18.22 -23.86 -15.54
C GLY A 141 -19.64 -24.42 -15.41
N LYS A 142 -20.45 -24.14 -16.45
CA LYS A 142 -21.49 -25.00 -17.06
C LYS A 142 -22.49 -25.71 -16.12
N ASP A 143 -23.74 -25.26 -16.18
CA ASP A 143 -24.88 -26.10 -16.57
C ASP A 143 -25.92 -25.19 -17.25
N GLY A 144 -26.19 -25.27 -18.56
CA GLY A 144 -27.07 -26.28 -19.14
C GLY A 144 -28.48 -25.70 -19.34
N GLY A 145 -28.76 -25.03 -20.48
CA GLY A 145 -30.16 -24.78 -20.86
C GLY A 145 -30.49 -23.56 -21.74
N LYS A 146 -30.79 -23.85 -23.02
CA LYS A 146 -31.65 -23.11 -23.97
C LYS A 146 -31.26 -21.68 -24.40
N LYS A 147 -30.79 -21.62 -25.65
CA LYS A 147 -30.88 -20.47 -26.58
C LYS A 147 -32.24 -19.76 -26.45
N ARG A 148 -32.23 -18.53 -25.93
CA ARG A 148 -33.19 -17.48 -26.32
C ARG A 148 -32.41 -16.32 -26.91
N LYS A 149 -32.74 -16.01 -28.16
CA LYS A 149 -32.31 -14.83 -28.91
C LYS A 149 -33.01 -13.62 -28.28
N SER A 150 -32.25 -12.67 -27.73
CA SER A 150 -32.75 -11.31 -27.52
C SER A 150 -31.63 -10.29 -27.68
N SER A 151 -31.84 -9.43 -28.68
CA SER A 151 -31.45 -8.02 -28.80
C SER A 151 -30.07 -7.58 -28.28
N GLY A 152 -29.26 -7.08 -29.21
CA GLY A 152 -27.99 -6.40 -28.98
C GLY A 152 -28.11 -5.34 -27.89
N LYS A 153 -27.39 -5.60 -26.79
CA LYS A 153 -26.94 -4.59 -25.86
C LYS A 153 -25.43 -4.56 -26.05
N GLU A 154 -24.90 -3.45 -26.56
CA GLU A 154 -23.46 -3.24 -26.67
C GLU A 154 -22.82 -3.65 -25.34
N LYS A 155 -22.00 -4.71 -25.38
CA LYS A 155 -21.17 -5.08 -24.24
C LYS A 155 -20.16 -3.94 -24.09
N LYS A 156 -20.44 -2.99 -23.19
CA LYS A 156 -19.44 -2.02 -22.73
C LYS A 156 -18.20 -2.84 -22.33
N GLN A 157 -17.13 -2.69 -23.10
CA GLN A 157 -15.87 -3.39 -22.87
C GLN A 157 -15.48 -3.06 -21.42
N LYS A 158 -15.41 -4.09 -20.56
CA LYS A 158 -15.09 -3.89 -19.16
C LYS A 158 -13.61 -3.49 -19.13
N GLY A 159 -13.31 -2.32 -18.58
CA GLY A 159 -11.96 -1.77 -18.48
C GLY A 159 -10.98 -2.75 -17.82
N LYS A 160 -9.69 -2.60 -18.11
CA LYS A 160 -8.62 -3.45 -17.54
C LYS A 160 -8.41 -3.13 -16.06
N TRP A 161 -8.78 -1.93 -15.63
CA TRP A 161 -8.56 -1.41 -14.28
C TRP A 161 -9.88 -1.18 -13.52
N ASP A 162 -9.88 -1.49 -12.22
CA ASP A 162 -11.03 -1.24 -11.34
C ASP A 162 -10.88 0.15 -10.69
N ALA A 163 -11.71 1.10 -11.10
CA ALA A 163 -11.64 2.49 -10.67
C ALA A 163 -11.63 2.65 -9.13
N LYS A 164 -12.39 1.84 -8.38
CA LYS A 164 -12.41 1.94 -6.91
C LYS A 164 -11.12 1.44 -6.29
N LYS A 165 -10.51 0.42 -6.88
CA LYS A 165 -9.21 -0.10 -6.43
C LYS A 165 -8.10 0.90 -6.75
N VAL A 166 -8.17 1.52 -7.93
CA VAL A 166 -7.27 2.62 -8.32
C VAL A 166 -7.38 3.77 -7.32
N ASP A 167 -8.59 4.25 -7.02
CA ASP A 167 -8.80 5.36 -6.09
C ASP A 167 -8.25 5.04 -4.70
N ALA A 168 -8.48 3.82 -4.19
CA ALA A 168 -7.93 3.37 -2.91
C ALA A 168 -6.40 3.36 -2.90
N VAL A 169 -5.76 2.78 -3.92
CA VAL A 169 -4.29 2.66 -3.97
C VAL A 169 -3.63 4.02 -4.21
N VAL A 170 -4.13 4.81 -5.15
CA VAL A 170 -3.63 6.17 -5.43
C VAL A 170 -3.83 7.08 -4.22
N GLY A 171 -4.98 6.99 -3.53
CA GLY A 171 -5.23 7.71 -2.30
C GLY A 171 -4.24 7.35 -1.19
N VAL A 172 -3.92 6.06 -1.02
CA VAL A 172 -2.89 5.63 -0.07
C VAL A 172 -1.50 6.17 -0.42
N LEU A 173 -1.14 6.26 -1.71
CA LEU A 173 0.13 6.86 -2.13
C LEU A 173 0.19 8.36 -1.82
N ALA A 174 -0.90 9.08 -2.07
CA ALA A 174 -1.04 10.49 -1.73
C ALA A 174 -0.97 10.71 -0.21
N ASP A 175 -1.60 9.85 0.59
CA ASP A 175 -1.69 10.03 2.03
C ASP A 175 -0.40 9.66 2.77
N TYR A 176 0.50 8.86 2.17
CA TYR A 176 1.70 8.37 2.85
C TYR A 176 3.00 8.74 2.11
N PRO A 177 3.54 7.92 1.18
CA PRO A 177 4.87 8.17 0.64
C PRO A 177 4.96 9.52 -0.09
N PHE A 178 3.85 10.03 -0.63
CA PHE A 178 3.79 11.31 -1.32
C PHE A 178 2.94 12.36 -0.61
N VAL A 179 2.77 12.22 0.71
CA VAL A 179 2.06 13.21 1.52
C VAL A 179 2.72 14.57 1.41
N LEU A 180 1.89 15.58 1.15
CA LEU A 180 2.31 16.97 1.14
C LEU A 180 2.67 17.39 2.56
N GLU A 181 3.72 18.20 2.71
CA GLU A 181 4.18 18.63 4.04
C GLU A 181 3.14 19.48 4.78
N GLU A 182 2.23 20.13 4.07
CA GLU A 182 1.11 20.88 4.65
C GLU A 182 0.01 19.98 5.24
N ASP A 183 -0.11 18.76 4.73
CA ASP A 183 -1.10 17.76 5.17
C ASP A 183 -0.53 16.81 6.24
N ALA A 184 0.79 16.77 6.40
CA ALA A 184 1.46 16.02 7.46
C ALA A 184 1.39 16.78 8.80
N GLN A 185 0.96 16.12 9.88
CA GLN A 185 0.96 16.76 11.20
C GLN A 185 2.40 17.08 11.66
N PRO A 186 2.59 18.08 12.54
CA PRO A 186 3.93 18.35 13.07
C PRO A 186 4.45 17.14 13.87
N ARG A 187 5.74 16.81 13.68
CA ARG A 187 6.43 15.76 14.43
C ARG A 187 6.45 16.14 15.93
N LYS A 188 5.78 15.37 16.80
CA LYS A 188 6.06 15.41 18.24
C LYS A 188 7.50 14.94 18.46
N LEU A 189 8.32 15.74 19.14
CA LEU A 189 9.72 15.44 19.38
C LEU A 189 9.84 14.33 20.43
N ASP A 190 10.84 13.46 20.28
CA ASP A 190 11.14 12.39 21.23
C ASP A 190 11.52 13.02 22.58
N GLY A 191 10.59 13.08 23.54
CA GLY A 191 10.76 13.73 24.85
C GLY A 191 9.57 14.56 25.34
N GLU A 192 8.58 14.85 24.48
CA GLU A 192 7.25 15.24 24.93
C GLU A 192 6.53 13.97 25.38
N GLU A 193 6.60 13.68 26.69
CA GLU A 193 5.65 12.76 27.30
C GLU A 193 4.26 13.28 26.95
N ALA A 194 3.48 12.46 26.23
CA ALA A 194 2.05 12.72 26.15
C ALA A 194 1.56 12.64 27.60
N ASP A 195 1.02 13.73 28.13
CA ASP A 195 0.31 13.67 29.41
C ASP A 195 -0.66 12.49 29.31
N GLU A 196 -0.56 11.54 30.25
CA GLU A 196 -1.36 10.31 30.26
C GLU A 196 -2.87 10.63 30.24
N GLU A 197 -3.26 11.86 30.59
CA GLU A 197 -4.62 12.40 30.52
C GLU A 197 -5.09 12.74 29.08
N GLU A 198 -4.21 12.99 28.11
CA GLU A 198 -4.59 13.21 26.69
C GLU A 198 -4.83 11.91 25.90
N GLU A 199 -4.35 10.77 26.40
CA GLU A 199 -4.58 9.46 25.76
C GLU A 199 -5.99 8.91 26.03
N GLU A 200 -6.62 9.26 27.18
CA GLU A 200 -7.94 8.75 27.55
C GLU A 200 -9.11 9.45 26.81
N GLU A 201 -8.93 10.67 26.28
CA GLU A 201 -10.02 11.41 25.62
C GLU A 201 -10.14 11.15 24.10
N LYS A 202 -9.22 10.39 23.49
CA LYS A 202 -9.23 10.06 22.05
C LYS A 202 -9.96 8.75 21.71
N ASP A 203 -10.77 8.23 22.61
CA ASP A 203 -11.42 6.92 22.46
C ASP A 203 -12.74 6.90 21.66
N GLU A 204 -13.18 8.01 21.06
CA GLU A 204 -14.46 8.03 20.29
C GLU A 204 -14.40 8.58 18.86
N ALA A 205 -13.26 9.13 18.41
CA ALA A 205 -13.09 9.50 17.01
C ALA A 205 -12.36 8.36 16.28
N GLU A 206 -13.04 7.75 15.30
CA GLU A 206 -12.48 6.79 14.33
C GLU A 206 -11.00 7.11 14.05
N VAL A 207 -10.07 6.27 14.55
CA VAL A 207 -8.62 6.49 14.39
C VAL A 207 -8.33 6.49 12.89
N LYS A 208 -8.34 7.69 12.31
CA LYS A 208 -8.06 7.90 10.91
C LYS A 208 -6.57 7.59 10.76
N LEU A 209 -6.24 6.62 9.91
CA LEU A 209 -4.87 6.31 9.53
C LEU A 209 -4.32 7.41 8.61
N THR A 210 -4.35 8.65 9.09
CA THR A 210 -3.63 9.79 8.52
C THR A 210 -2.28 9.85 9.21
N PRO A 211 -1.15 9.83 8.48
CA PRO A 211 0.15 9.82 9.12
C PRO A 211 0.41 11.14 9.83
N ALA A 212 0.86 11.06 11.08
CA ALA A 212 1.40 12.23 11.76
C ALA A 212 2.73 12.66 11.13
N PHE A 213 3.52 11.72 10.59
CA PHE A 213 4.81 12.02 9.98
C PHE A 213 5.21 10.88 9.04
N VAL A 214 5.85 11.20 7.91
CA VAL A 214 6.42 10.21 6.99
C VAL A 214 7.92 10.45 6.84
N PRO A 215 8.78 9.51 7.28
CA PRO A 215 10.22 9.66 7.22
C PRO A 215 10.75 9.90 5.80
N VAL A 216 11.67 10.85 5.66
CA VAL A 216 12.30 11.21 4.38
C VAL A 216 12.87 9.98 3.65
N GLY A 217 13.52 9.06 4.37
CA GLY A 217 14.07 7.85 3.77
C GLY A 217 13.03 6.94 3.13
N LEU A 218 11.80 6.89 3.67
CA LEU A 218 10.70 6.14 3.09
C LEU A 218 10.18 6.83 1.82
N LYS A 219 10.00 8.17 1.85
CA LYS A 219 9.63 8.95 0.66
C LYS A 219 10.63 8.73 -0.47
N LEU A 220 11.93 8.85 -0.18
CA LEU A 220 13.01 8.61 -1.13
C LEU A 220 12.91 7.21 -1.74
N HIS A 221 12.85 6.17 -0.91
CA HIS A 221 12.78 4.80 -1.44
C HIS A 221 11.57 4.58 -2.35
N VAL A 222 10.39 5.14 -2.03
CA VAL A 222 9.23 4.98 -2.91
C VAL A 222 9.39 5.74 -4.22
N LEU A 223 9.98 6.94 -4.20
CA LEU A 223 10.32 7.68 -5.41
C LEU A 223 11.30 6.90 -6.31
N ASP A 224 12.18 6.07 -5.74
CA ASP A 224 13.14 5.25 -6.47
C ASP A 224 12.51 4.11 -7.25
N ILE A 225 11.34 3.64 -6.84
CA ILE A 225 10.81 2.34 -7.28
C ILE A 225 9.42 2.42 -7.92
N TRP A 226 8.70 3.53 -7.79
CA TRP A 226 7.31 3.58 -8.25
C TRP A 226 7.17 3.38 -9.76
N VAL A 227 8.09 3.94 -10.55
CA VAL A 227 8.10 3.75 -12.02
C VAL A 227 8.37 2.28 -12.36
N ASP A 228 9.34 1.64 -11.70
CA ASP A 228 9.64 0.21 -11.92
C ASP A 228 8.43 -0.68 -11.63
N GLU A 229 7.76 -0.46 -10.50
CA GLU A 229 6.62 -1.29 -10.11
C GLU A 229 5.39 -0.99 -10.98
N ALA A 230 5.24 0.24 -11.49
CA ALA A 230 4.21 0.61 -12.46
C ALA A 230 4.46 -0.07 -13.82
N GLU A 231 5.68 -0.04 -14.33
CA GLU A 231 6.09 -0.74 -15.56
C GLU A 231 5.79 -2.23 -15.45
N LYS A 232 6.17 -2.85 -14.34
CA LYS A 232 6.00 -4.29 -14.11
C LYS A 232 4.53 -4.75 -14.18
N VAL A 233 3.58 -3.88 -13.84
CA VAL A 233 2.15 -4.20 -13.94
C VAL A 233 1.53 -3.77 -15.27
N GLY A 234 2.31 -3.21 -16.19
CA GLY A 234 1.86 -2.74 -17.50
C GLY A 234 1.10 -1.42 -17.44
N LEU A 235 1.40 -0.55 -16.47
CA LEU A 235 0.83 0.81 -16.40
C LEU A 235 1.48 1.78 -17.41
N LEU A 236 2.68 1.46 -17.90
CA LEU A 236 3.42 2.31 -18.84
C LEU A 236 3.20 1.88 -20.31
N GLU A 237 2.18 1.06 -20.58
CA GLU A 237 1.85 0.63 -21.95
C GLU A 237 1.16 1.77 -22.72
N ASP A 238 1.72 2.20 -23.85
CA ASP A 238 1.25 3.35 -24.63
C ASP A 238 -0.16 3.20 -25.23
N GLU A 239 -0.69 1.98 -25.34
CA GLU A 239 -2.00 1.72 -25.95
C GLU A 239 -3.16 1.75 -24.93
N ASP A 240 -2.86 1.84 -23.64
CA ASP A 240 -3.84 1.74 -22.55
C ASP A 240 -4.16 3.13 -21.97
N GLU A 241 -5.23 3.77 -22.48
CA GLU A 241 -5.67 5.09 -22.02
C GLU A 241 -6.11 5.12 -20.55
N GLU A 242 -6.61 3.99 -20.00
CA GLU A 242 -6.93 3.89 -18.56
C GLU A 242 -5.64 3.88 -17.74
N ALA A 243 -4.62 3.13 -18.18
CA ALA A 243 -3.32 3.12 -17.52
C ALA A 243 -2.62 4.49 -17.56
N LYS A 244 -2.69 5.18 -18.70
CA LYS A 244 -2.22 6.57 -18.85
C LYS A 244 -2.85 7.52 -17.85
N ASP A 245 -4.16 7.43 -17.63
CA ASP A 245 -4.84 8.25 -16.62
C ASP A 245 -4.35 7.96 -15.20
N ILE A 246 -4.15 6.68 -14.86
CA ILE A 246 -3.60 6.27 -13.56
C ILE A 246 -2.20 6.82 -13.36
N VAL A 247 -1.31 6.66 -14.36
CA VAL A 247 0.07 7.17 -14.31
C VAL A 247 0.05 8.68 -14.15
N ARG A 248 -0.78 9.39 -14.92
CA ARG A 248 -0.93 10.85 -14.81
C ARG A 248 -1.30 11.29 -13.39
N ARG A 249 -2.27 10.62 -12.76
CA ARG A 249 -2.67 10.92 -11.37
C ARG A 249 -1.50 10.72 -10.38
N ILE A 250 -0.70 9.68 -10.54
CA ILE A 250 0.49 9.44 -9.71
C ILE A 250 1.54 10.52 -9.95
N THR A 251 1.79 10.88 -11.22
CA THR A 251 2.70 11.96 -11.62
C THR A 251 2.28 13.30 -11.03
N GLU A 252 1.00 13.65 -11.06
CA GLU A 252 0.45 14.87 -10.45
C GLU A 252 0.70 14.92 -8.93
N ILE A 253 0.54 13.79 -8.23
CA ILE A 253 0.85 13.69 -6.79
C ILE A 253 2.35 13.89 -6.54
N VAL A 254 3.22 13.27 -7.34
CA VAL A 254 4.69 13.40 -7.21
C VAL A 254 5.15 14.82 -7.54
N ASP A 255 4.55 15.47 -8.52
CA ASP A 255 4.78 16.89 -8.85
C ASP A 255 4.33 17.83 -7.70
N GLY A 256 3.18 17.55 -7.08
CA GLY A 256 2.74 18.25 -5.87
C GLY A 256 3.74 18.11 -4.71
N LEU A 257 4.28 16.91 -4.50
CA LEU A 257 5.34 16.67 -3.51
C LEU A 257 6.63 17.44 -3.85
N GLU A 258 7.07 17.44 -5.11
CA GLU A 258 8.27 18.15 -5.57
C GLU A 258 8.19 19.64 -5.26
N LYS A 259 7.03 20.25 -5.53
CA LYS A 259 6.78 21.68 -5.31
C LYS A 259 6.68 22.06 -3.83
N SER A 260 6.03 21.22 -3.01
CA SER A 260 5.74 21.50 -1.61
C SER A 260 6.84 21.08 -0.64
N THR A 261 7.69 20.09 -0.98
CA THR A 261 8.64 19.51 -0.01
C THR A 261 9.74 20.47 0.42
N VAL A 262 10.02 20.50 1.73
CA VAL A 262 11.17 21.24 2.30
C VAL A 262 12.50 20.49 2.20
N SER A 263 12.48 19.20 1.84
CA SER A 263 13.68 18.37 1.76
C SER A 263 14.31 18.44 0.36
N PRO A 264 15.57 18.94 0.21
CA PRO A 264 16.24 18.97 -1.09
C PRO A 264 16.40 17.59 -1.71
N GLY A 265 16.66 16.55 -0.89
CA GLY A 265 16.80 15.18 -1.38
C GLY A 265 15.51 14.64 -1.98
N VAL A 266 14.36 14.90 -1.33
CA VAL A 266 13.04 14.49 -1.84
C VAL A 266 12.74 15.22 -3.14
N ARG A 267 12.98 16.54 -3.19
CA ARG A 267 12.77 17.35 -4.39
C ARG A 267 13.58 16.85 -5.59
N ILE A 268 14.87 16.59 -5.39
CA ILE A 268 15.76 16.07 -6.44
C ILE A 268 15.25 14.71 -6.93
N ARG A 269 14.91 13.80 -6.02
CA ARG A 269 14.49 12.45 -6.40
C ARG A 269 13.11 12.44 -7.06
N ALA A 270 12.19 13.27 -6.60
CA ALA A 270 10.88 13.46 -7.22
C ALA A 270 11.05 13.93 -8.67
N LYS A 271 11.82 14.99 -8.88
CA LYS A 271 12.16 15.50 -10.21
C LYS A 271 12.81 14.44 -11.11
N GLN A 272 13.75 13.66 -10.58
CA GLN A 272 14.37 12.56 -11.33
C GLN A 272 13.35 11.51 -11.76
N SER A 273 12.46 11.10 -10.87
CA SER A 273 11.43 10.10 -11.20
C SER A 273 10.39 10.62 -12.20
N LEU A 274 10.10 11.93 -12.20
CA LEU A 274 9.22 12.59 -13.17
C LEU A 274 9.85 12.71 -14.57
N LEU A 275 11.19 12.64 -14.65
CA LEU A 275 11.96 12.69 -15.89
C LEU A 275 12.35 11.30 -16.41
N ASP A 276 11.82 10.23 -15.81
CA ASP A 276 12.07 8.85 -16.24
C ASP A 276 11.52 8.65 -17.66
N ASP A 277 12.38 8.21 -18.58
CA ASP A 277 12.12 8.10 -20.02
C ASP A 277 11.03 7.08 -20.37
N ARG A 278 10.70 6.17 -19.45
CA ARG A 278 9.61 5.21 -19.59
C ARG A 278 8.22 5.84 -19.38
N LEU A 279 8.13 7.04 -18.81
CA LEU A 279 6.84 7.68 -18.58
C LEU A 279 6.25 8.23 -19.89
N PRO A 280 4.95 7.98 -20.17
CA PRO A 280 4.34 8.29 -21.47
C PRO A 280 4.13 9.81 -21.73
N PHE A 281 4.42 10.66 -20.75
CA PHE A 281 4.15 12.11 -20.80
C PHE A 281 5.41 12.98 -20.67
N THR A 282 6.61 12.41 -20.80
CA THR A 282 7.90 13.10 -20.61
C THR A 282 8.18 14.29 -21.56
N ASN A 283 7.24 14.65 -22.44
CA ASN A 283 7.34 15.80 -23.33
C ASN A 283 6.42 17.01 -23.02
N ILE A 284 5.85 17.11 -21.83
CA ILE A 284 5.02 18.28 -21.44
C ILE A 284 5.76 19.18 -20.43
N ALA A 285 7.00 19.58 -20.73
CA ALA A 285 7.66 20.78 -20.17
C ALA A 285 9.10 20.90 -20.72
N GLY A 286 9.24 21.19 -22.02
CA GLY A 286 10.56 21.39 -22.62
C GLY A 286 10.57 22.03 -24.01
N SER A 287 9.43 22.17 -24.68
CA SER A 287 9.35 22.74 -26.03
C SER A 287 9.09 24.25 -26.08
N ASP A 288 9.28 24.99 -24.97
CA ASP A 288 9.05 26.45 -24.93
C ASP A 288 10.21 27.24 -24.31
N ALA A 289 11.42 26.66 -24.28
CA ALA A 289 12.64 27.45 -24.17
C ALA A 289 13.04 27.87 -25.60
N GLY A 290 12.41 28.95 -26.05
CA GLY A 290 12.56 29.53 -27.38
C GLY A 290 14.02 29.73 -27.78
N SER A 291 14.29 29.27 -29.00
CA SER A 291 15.15 29.98 -29.93
C SER A 291 14.68 31.42 -30.08
N GLU A 292 15.44 32.36 -29.53
CA GLU A 292 15.79 33.67 -30.10
C GLU A 292 16.93 34.30 -29.29
#